data_AF-A0AAW2TVJ8-F1
#
_entry.id   AF-A0AAW2TVJ8-F1
#
_cell.length_a   1.000
_cell.length_b   1.000
_cell.length_c   1.000
_cell.angle_alpha   90.00
_cell.angle_beta   90.00
_cell.angle_gamma   90.00
#
_symmetry.space_group_name_H-M   'P 1'
#
loop_
_entity.id
_entity.type
_entity.pdbx_description
1 polymer ?
#
loop_
_entity_poly.entity_id
_entity_poly.type
_entity_poly.pdbx_seq_one_letter_code
_entity_poly.pdbx_strand_id
1 'polypeptide(L)'
;MISWWISSLQLVELFVSSLVHLAYGFYIFSTAVAGDLSQTFSDWIFKPNLAAGLRRVDSEKSTTVDDLPPIVLVHGIFGFGKGRLGGLSYFAGAEKKDDRVLVPDLGSLTSIYDRARELFYYLKGGQVDYGEEHSRACGHAQFGRVYEKGHYPEWDEDHPIHFVGHSAGAQVVRVLQQMLADKAFKGYENTSANWVLSITSLSGAFNGTTRTYLDGIQPEDGKSLKPISLLQLCRIGVILYDWFDIQWLKAYYNFGFDHFNMSRKKIGIWGLVCCLMGKSGPFASGDWILPDLTIQGSIRLNSHIQTFPDTYYFSYATKRTRKIMGITIPSGLLGIHPLLFIRVLQMSQWRYPSDALLLIKVTGMKIGGTMMEHSTPYL
;
A
#
# COMPACT_ATOMS: atom_id res chain seq x y z
N MET A 1 29.18 -10.96 -28.57
CA MET A 1 28.33 -9.85 -29.05
C MET A 1 26.92 -9.87 -28.44
N ILE A 2 26.14 -10.95 -28.56
CA ILE A 2 24.74 -11.02 -28.07
C ILE A 2 24.59 -10.63 -26.58
N SER A 3 25.47 -11.10 -25.70
CA SER A 3 25.43 -10.74 -24.27
C SER A 3 25.60 -9.25 -24.01
N TRP A 4 26.48 -8.58 -24.76
CA TRP A 4 26.72 -7.14 -24.60
C TRP A 4 25.50 -6.32 -25.04
N TRP A 5 24.87 -6.71 -26.15
CA TRP A 5 23.64 -6.09 -26.63
C TRP A 5 22.49 -6.23 -25.64
N ILE A 6 22.32 -7.40 -25.02
CA ILE A 6 21.29 -7.63 -24.00
C ILE A 6 21.53 -6.76 -22.76
N SER A 7 22.77 -6.71 -22.27
CA SER A 7 23.13 -5.84 -21.14
C SER A 7 22.93 -4.37 -21.45
N SER A 8 23.27 -3.92 -22.67
CA SER A 8 23.00 -2.55 -23.12
C SER A 8 21.51 -2.23 -23.15
N LEU A 9 20.66 -3.13 -23.66
CA LEU A 9 19.20 -2.95 -23.66
C LEU A 9 18.62 -2.89 -22.25
N GLN A 10 19.12 -3.70 -21.31
CA GLN A 10 18.72 -3.66 -19.90
C GLN A 10 19.10 -2.33 -19.24
N LEU A 11 20.29 -1.79 -19.52
CA LEU A 11 20.71 -0.48 -19.01
C LEU A 11 19.88 0.66 -19.60
N VAL A 12 19.55 0.60 -20.90
CA VAL A 12 18.66 1.58 -21.54
C VAL A 12 17.26 1.50 -20.94
N GLU A 13 16.71 0.30 -20.75
CA GLU A 13 15.42 0.13 -20.10
C GLU A 13 15.42 0.67 -18.67
N LEU A 14 16.46 0.36 -17.88
CA LEU A 14 16.61 0.90 -16.53
C LEU A 14 16.65 2.43 -16.55
N PHE A 15 17.47 3.02 -17.43
CA PHE A 15 17.56 4.48 -17.57
C PHE A 15 16.20 5.11 -17.91
N VAL A 16 15.51 4.59 -18.92
CA VAL A 16 14.18 5.09 -19.33
C VAL A 16 13.17 4.93 -18.20
N SER A 17 13.12 3.76 -17.57
CA SER A 17 12.23 3.48 -16.44
C SER A 17 12.51 4.43 -15.26
N SER A 18 13.77 4.64 -14.90
CA SER A 18 14.16 5.59 -13.85
C SER A 18 13.79 7.02 -14.19
N LEU A 19 14.02 7.47 -15.43
CA LEU A 19 13.66 8.81 -15.88
C LEU A 19 12.15 9.03 -15.83
N VAL A 20 11.36 8.05 -16.30
CA VAL A 20 9.89 8.11 -16.26
C VAL A 20 9.37 8.16 -14.82
N HIS A 21 9.91 7.35 -13.90
CA HIS A 21 9.50 7.38 -12.50
C HIS A 21 9.89 8.68 -11.81
N LEU A 22 11.09 9.20 -12.05
CA LEU A 22 11.55 10.46 -11.50
C LEU A 22 10.72 11.64 -12.02
N ALA A 23 10.52 11.73 -13.33
CA ALA A 23 9.73 12.79 -13.96
C ALA A 23 8.28 12.76 -13.48
N TYR A 24 7.68 11.56 -13.38
CA TYR A 24 6.30 11.43 -12.90
C TYR A 24 6.17 11.72 -11.39
N GLY A 25 7.13 11.29 -10.58
CA GLY A 25 7.18 11.65 -9.16
C GLY A 25 7.29 13.16 -8.97
N PHE A 26 8.15 13.82 -9.74
CA PHE A 26 8.27 15.28 -9.76
C PHE A 26 6.98 15.95 -10.25
N TYR A 27 6.31 15.40 -11.27
CA TYR A 27 5.03 15.90 -11.76
C TYR A 27 3.93 15.84 -10.70
N ILE A 28 3.75 14.69 -10.02
CA ILE A 28 2.76 14.57 -8.93
C ILE A 28 3.08 15.57 -7.83
N PHE A 29 4.33 15.58 -7.36
CA PHE A 29 4.73 16.43 -6.24
C PHE A 29 4.56 17.92 -6.56
N SER A 30 5.03 18.36 -7.74
CA SER A 30 4.88 19.76 -8.17
C SER A 30 3.42 20.14 -8.40
N THR A 31 2.59 19.25 -8.96
CA THR A 31 1.15 19.50 -9.15
C THR A 31 0.43 19.61 -7.80
N ALA A 32 0.75 18.74 -6.84
CA ALA A 32 0.19 18.78 -5.50
C ALA A 32 0.53 20.10 -4.80
N VAL A 33 1.83 20.46 -4.78
CA VAL A 33 2.30 21.70 -4.15
C VAL A 33 1.73 22.94 -4.85
N ALA A 34 1.67 22.95 -6.18
CA ALA A 34 1.07 24.06 -6.93
C ALA A 34 -0.43 24.21 -6.63
N GLY A 35 -1.15 23.10 -6.49
CA GLY A 35 -2.56 23.08 -6.07
C GLY A 35 -2.75 23.71 -4.69
N ASP A 36 -1.93 23.32 -3.72
CA ASP A 36 -1.99 23.86 -2.36
C ASP A 36 -1.64 25.35 -2.30
N LEU A 37 -0.62 25.78 -3.05
CA LEU A 37 -0.24 27.20 -3.15
C LEU A 37 -1.35 28.02 -3.81
N SER A 38 -1.97 27.49 -4.87
CA SER A 38 -3.10 28.14 -5.54
C SER A 38 -4.32 28.27 -4.61
N GLN A 39 -4.63 27.22 -3.83
CA GLN A 39 -5.71 27.25 -2.86
C GLN A 39 -5.42 28.23 -1.72
N THR A 40 -4.20 28.23 -1.19
CA THR A 40 -3.79 29.17 -0.12
C THR A 40 -3.85 30.62 -0.60
N PHE A 41 -3.41 30.88 -1.84
CA PHE A 41 -3.50 32.21 -2.46
C PHE A 41 -4.95 32.64 -2.70
N SER A 42 -5.79 31.72 -3.18
CA SER A 42 -7.22 31.97 -3.37
C SER A 42 -7.91 32.27 -2.03
N ASP A 43 -7.63 31.48 -1.00
CA ASP A 43 -8.11 31.72 0.35
C ASP A 43 -7.67 33.09 0.88
N TRP A 44 -6.41 33.47 0.65
CA TRP A 44 -5.88 34.77 1.07
C TRP A 44 -6.55 35.95 0.35
N ILE A 45 -6.84 35.82 -0.94
CA ILE A 45 -7.47 36.89 -1.75
C ILE A 45 -8.98 36.98 -1.51
N PHE A 46 -9.66 35.84 -1.40
CA PHE A 46 -11.13 35.79 -1.44
C PHE A 46 -11.79 35.61 -0.06
N LYS A 47 -11.11 35.07 0.97
CA LYS A 47 -11.65 35.04 2.34
C LYS A 47 -11.81 36.40 3.02
N PRO A 48 -11.04 37.48 2.71
CA PRO A 48 -11.32 38.80 3.25
C PRO A 48 -12.71 39.35 2.85
N ASN A 49 -13.26 38.89 1.73
CA ASN A 49 -14.52 39.40 1.17
C ASN A 49 -15.78 38.58 1.52
N LEU A 50 -15.62 37.40 2.17
CA LEU A 50 -16.75 36.51 2.51
C LEU A 50 -17.08 36.44 4.00
N ALA A 51 -16.34 37.15 4.86
CA ALA A 51 -16.60 37.21 6.30
C ALA A 51 -17.75 38.17 6.67
N ALA A 52 -18.32 38.92 5.70
CA ALA A 52 -19.36 39.92 5.94
C ALA A 52 -20.81 39.43 5.71
N GLY A 53 -21.04 38.17 5.34
CA GLY A 53 -22.40 37.72 5.07
C GLY A 53 -22.52 36.23 4.89
N LEU A 54 -22.62 35.49 6.00
CA LEU A 54 -23.38 34.25 6.11
C LEU A 54 -23.37 33.85 7.60
N ARG A 55 -24.50 34.12 8.27
CA ARG A 55 -24.84 33.43 9.52
C ARG A 55 -24.84 31.94 9.19
N ARG A 56 -24.06 31.15 9.95
CA ARG A 56 -24.19 29.69 9.95
C ARG A 56 -25.62 29.37 10.33
N VAL A 57 -26.41 28.95 9.34
CA VAL A 57 -27.59 28.14 9.58
C VAL A 57 -27.00 26.77 9.92
N ASP A 58 -27.05 26.42 11.20
CA ASP A 58 -26.82 25.04 11.62
C ASP A 58 -27.83 24.19 10.86
N SER A 59 -27.33 23.33 9.97
CA SER A 59 -28.16 22.35 9.29
C SER A 59 -28.70 21.42 10.36
N GLU A 60 -30.01 21.46 10.57
CA GLU A 60 -30.73 20.48 11.38
C GLU A 60 -30.30 19.08 10.93
N LYS A 61 -29.81 18.29 11.89
CA LYS A 61 -29.60 16.85 11.72
C LYS A 61 -30.95 16.24 11.38
N SER A 62 -31.13 15.88 10.11
CA SER A 62 -32.17 14.95 9.69
C SER A 62 -31.85 13.58 10.30
N THR A 63 -32.70 13.18 11.23
CA THR A 63 -32.74 11.89 11.90
C THR A 63 -33.12 10.80 10.89
N THR A 64 -32.20 9.87 10.63
CA THR A 64 -32.39 8.45 10.17
C THR A 64 -31.09 7.76 9.69
N VAL A 65 -29.93 8.44 9.67
CA VAL A 65 -28.67 7.90 9.08
C VAL A 65 -27.61 7.49 10.11
N ASP A 66 -27.88 7.57 11.42
CA ASP A 66 -26.87 7.26 12.46
C ASP A 66 -26.51 5.75 12.55
N ASP A 67 -27.28 4.84 11.94
CA ASP A 67 -27.11 3.38 12.12
C ASP A 67 -26.24 2.63 11.08
N LEU A 68 -25.75 3.27 10.01
CA LEU A 68 -25.04 2.53 8.94
C LEU A 68 -23.52 2.33 9.21
N PRO A 69 -22.98 1.10 9.21
CA PRO A 69 -21.55 0.85 9.37
C PRO A 69 -20.63 1.75 8.52
N PRO A 70 -19.53 2.33 9.08
CA PRO A 70 -18.64 3.19 8.32
C PRO A 70 -17.86 2.40 7.26
N ILE A 71 -17.34 3.12 6.26
CA ILE A 71 -16.50 2.55 5.20
C ILE A 71 -15.06 3.00 5.40
N VAL A 72 -14.12 2.07 5.47
CA VAL A 72 -12.69 2.36 5.59
C VAL A 72 -11.98 2.03 4.27
N LEU A 73 -11.44 3.05 3.61
CA LEU A 73 -10.71 2.93 2.35
C LEU A 73 -9.21 2.74 2.61
N VAL A 74 -8.68 1.57 2.27
CA VAL A 74 -7.29 1.18 2.57
C VAL A 74 -6.46 1.17 1.28
N HIS A 75 -5.51 2.10 1.18
CA HIS A 75 -4.69 2.28 -0.02
C HIS A 75 -3.66 1.16 -0.21
N GLY A 76 -3.05 1.06 -1.39
CA GLY A 76 -1.99 0.10 -1.68
C GLY A 76 -0.58 0.64 -1.46
N ILE A 77 0.37 0.07 -2.21
CA ILE A 77 1.72 0.61 -2.34
C ILE A 77 1.70 2.03 -2.93
N PHE A 78 2.57 2.91 -2.44
CA PHE A 78 2.62 4.34 -2.81
C PHE A 78 1.33 5.12 -2.59
N GLY A 79 0.38 4.55 -1.84
CA GLY A 79 -0.83 5.25 -1.45
C GLY A 79 -0.62 6.11 -0.21
N PHE A 80 -1.61 6.95 0.06
CA PHE A 80 -1.59 7.92 1.13
C PHE A 80 -3.01 8.16 1.64
N GLY A 81 -3.13 8.56 2.90
CA GLY A 81 -4.42 8.86 3.51
C GLY A 81 -4.94 10.27 3.23
N LYS A 82 -6.13 10.58 3.77
CA LYS A 82 -6.74 11.91 3.65
C LYS A 82 -5.83 12.98 4.29
N GLY A 83 -5.63 14.09 3.60
CA GLY A 83 -4.80 15.22 4.06
C GLY A 83 -3.30 15.07 3.78
N ARG A 84 -2.90 14.05 3.02
CA ARG A 84 -1.53 13.91 2.49
C ARG A 84 -1.46 14.27 1.02
N LEU A 85 -0.28 14.69 0.57
CA LEU A 85 -0.06 15.27 -0.76
C LEU A 85 -1.04 16.38 -1.09
N GLY A 86 -1.28 17.26 -0.11
CA GLY A 86 -2.10 18.44 -0.29
C GLY A 86 -3.58 18.12 -0.51
N GLY A 87 -4.16 18.78 -1.50
CA GLY A 87 -5.55 18.56 -1.94
C GLY A 87 -5.78 17.31 -2.79
N LEU A 88 -4.75 16.52 -3.10
CA LEU A 88 -4.90 15.29 -3.90
C LEU A 88 -5.65 14.20 -3.13
N SER A 89 -6.34 13.34 -3.88
CA SER A 89 -7.07 12.19 -3.32
C SER A 89 -6.63 10.90 -4.00
N TYR A 90 -6.15 9.94 -3.20
CA TYR A 90 -5.81 8.60 -3.68
C TYR A 90 -7.05 7.85 -4.20
N PHE A 91 -8.20 8.05 -3.55
CA PHE A 91 -9.48 7.40 -3.90
C PHE A 91 -10.38 8.30 -4.76
N ALA A 92 -9.79 9.25 -5.49
CA ALA A 92 -10.49 10.12 -6.45
C ALA A 92 -11.71 10.86 -5.86
N GLY A 93 -11.65 11.21 -4.56
CA GLY A 93 -12.67 11.96 -3.85
C GLY A 93 -13.83 11.11 -3.31
N ALA A 94 -13.73 9.79 -3.33
CA ALA A 94 -14.72 8.91 -2.70
C ALA A 94 -14.95 9.25 -1.21
N GLU A 95 -13.91 9.70 -0.52
CA GLU A 95 -13.94 10.13 0.87
C GLU A 95 -14.61 11.48 1.14
N LYS A 96 -15.10 12.15 0.09
CA LYS A 96 -15.92 13.37 0.19
C LYS A 96 -17.41 13.07 0.01
N LYS A 97 -17.77 11.80 -0.22
CA LYS A 97 -19.16 11.41 -0.47
C LYS A 97 -19.98 11.29 0.80
N ASP A 98 -19.34 10.95 1.92
CA ASP A 98 -19.98 10.81 3.23
C ASP A 98 -18.91 10.96 4.32
N ASP A 99 -19.27 11.56 5.46
CA ASP A 99 -18.36 11.80 6.60
C ASP A 99 -17.94 10.50 7.31
N ARG A 100 -18.69 9.41 7.12
CA ARG A 100 -18.38 8.06 7.65
C ARG A 100 -17.40 7.28 6.77
N VAL A 101 -16.89 7.88 5.70
CA VAL A 101 -15.82 7.31 4.87
C VAL A 101 -14.46 7.72 5.43
N LEU A 102 -13.78 6.76 6.05
CA LEU A 102 -12.46 6.93 6.64
C LEU A 102 -11.37 6.54 5.66
N VAL A 103 -10.29 7.34 5.59
CA VAL A 103 -9.13 7.07 4.73
C VAL A 103 -7.85 7.15 5.55
N PRO A 104 -7.46 6.06 6.22
CA PRO A 104 -6.24 5.99 7.01
C PRO A 104 -5.00 6.31 6.17
N ASP A 105 -4.07 7.05 6.79
CA ASP A 105 -2.73 7.27 6.27
C ASP A 105 -1.76 6.24 6.85
N LEU A 106 -1.70 5.09 6.19
CA LEU A 106 -0.80 3.99 6.53
C LEU A 106 0.54 4.16 5.81
N GLY A 107 1.60 3.54 6.33
CA GLY A 107 2.89 3.58 5.63
C GLY A 107 2.78 3.10 4.18
N SER A 108 3.25 3.91 3.23
CA SER A 108 3.09 3.62 1.80
C SER A 108 3.97 2.46 1.31
N LEU A 109 5.04 2.13 2.06
CA LEU A 109 5.97 1.04 1.79
C LEU A 109 6.13 0.04 2.96
N THR A 110 5.45 0.26 4.08
CA THR A 110 5.49 -0.65 5.25
C THR A 110 4.88 -2.01 4.93
N SER A 111 5.29 -3.05 5.66
CA SER A 111 4.83 -4.42 5.42
C SER A 111 3.32 -4.56 5.61
N ILE A 112 2.73 -5.61 5.05
CA ILE A 112 1.30 -5.86 5.19
C ILE A 112 0.92 -6.06 6.66
N TYR A 113 1.79 -6.75 7.42
CA TYR A 113 1.63 -6.97 8.86
C TYR A 113 1.62 -5.65 9.63
N ASP A 114 2.63 -4.79 9.45
CA ASP A 114 2.72 -3.52 10.17
C ASP A 114 1.56 -2.59 9.82
N ARG A 115 1.16 -2.57 8.55
CA ARG A 115 0.00 -1.78 8.11
C ARG A 115 -1.31 -2.26 8.72
N ALA A 116 -1.46 -3.56 8.95
CA ALA A 116 -2.63 -4.09 9.64
C ALA A 116 -2.65 -3.64 11.12
N ARG A 117 -1.48 -3.64 11.78
CA ARG A 117 -1.32 -3.08 13.13
C ARG A 117 -1.64 -1.58 13.16
N GLU A 118 -1.04 -0.79 12.27
CA GLU A 118 -1.29 0.65 12.13
C GLU A 118 -2.78 0.96 11.91
N LEU A 119 -3.46 0.15 11.07
CA LEU A 119 -4.87 0.31 10.76
C LEU A 119 -5.77 0.06 11.98
N PHE A 120 -5.46 -0.97 12.78
CA PHE A 120 -6.19 -1.23 14.02
C PHE A 120 -6.16 -0.02 14.96
N TYR A 121 -4.97 0.49 15.27
CA TYR A 121 -4.80 1.61 16.20
C TYR A 121 -5.26 2.95 15.61
N TYR A 122 -5.25 3.12 14.28
CA TYR A 122 -5.90 4.25 13.63
C TYR A 122 -7.40 4.30 13.94
N LEU A 123 -8.07 3.15 13.88
CA LEU A 123 -9.51 3.05 14.15
C LEU A 123 -9.81 3.11 15.65
N LYS A 124 -9.17 2.24 16.44
CA LYS A 124 -9.47 2.09 17.87
C LYS A 124 -8.87 3.19 18.74
N GLY A 125 -7.75 3.77 18.31
CA GLY A 125 -6.94 4.69 19.11
C GLY A 125 -5.88 3.96 19.94
N GLY A 126 -4.97 4.73 20.52
CA GLY A 126 -3.84 4.25 21.31
C GLY A 126 -2.51 4.28 20.57
N GLN A 127 -1.48 3.69 21.17
CA GLN A 127 -0.16 3.59 20.57
C GLN A 127 -0.04 2.33 19.72
N VAL A 128 0.45 2.47 18.49
CA VAL A 128 0.70 1.32 17.61
C VAL A 128 1.68 0.37 18.29
N ASP A 129 1.26 -0.88 18.50
CA ASP A 129 2.11 -1.98 18.97
C ASP A 129 2.26 -3.00 17.82
N TYR A 130 3.47 -3.11 17.28
CA TYR A 130 3.81 -4.08 16.24
C TYR A 130 4.05 -5.50 16.79
N GLY A 131 4.10 -5.65 18.12
CA GLY A 131 4.39 -6.89 18.81
C GLY A 131 5.89 -7.07 19.05
N GLU A 132 6.24 -7.50 20.27
CA GLU A 132 7.64 -7.64 20.71
C GLU A 132 8.44 -8.61 19.84
N GLU A 133 7.89 -9.79 19.55
CA GLU A 133 8.56 -10.84 18.77
C GLU A 133 8.82 -10.39 17.32
N HIS A 134 7.79 -9.87 16.65
CA HIS A 134 7.91 -9.34 15.29
C HIS A 134 8.96 -8.23 15.22
N SER A 135 8.89 -7.27 16.14
CA SER A 135 9.81 -6.13 16.16
C SER A 135 11.26 -6.53 16.41
N ARG A 136 11.49 -7.55 17.25
CA ARG A 136 12.81 -8.15 17.47
C ARG A 136 13.31 -8.88 16.23
N ALA A 137 12.45 -9.67 15.57
CA ALA A 137 12.81 -10.43 14.37
C ALA A 137 13.12 -9.51 13.17
N CYS A 138 12.36 -8.42 13.04
CA CYS A 138 12.46 -7.47 11.93
C CYS A 138 13.42 -6.31 12.20
N GLY A 139 13.87 -6.14 13.45
CA GLY A 139 14.89 -5.17 13.84
C GLY A 139 14.39 -3.72 13.87
N HIS A 140 13.17 -3.50 14.35
CA HIS A 140 12.58 -2.17 14.52
C HIS A 140 11.95 -1.97 15.91
N ALA A 141 11.49 -0.76 16.21
CA ALA A 141 10.84 -0.46 17.48
C ALA A 141 9.47 -1.16 17.58
N GLN A 142 9.15 -1.68 18.77
CA GLN A 142 7.84 -2.28 19.04
C GLN A 142 6.70 -1.26 18.96
N PHE A 143 6.94 -0.05 19.43
CA PHE A 143 5.92 0.98 19.51
C PHE A 143 6.11 2.03 18.42
N GLY A 144 5.00 2.32 17.72
CA GLY A 144 4.93 3.32 16.67
C GLY A 144 4.25 4.61 17.12
N ARG A 145 3.55 5.23 16.17
CA ARG A 145 2.78 6.46 16.36
C ARG A 145 1.67 6.29 17.41
N VAL A 146 1.30 7.40 18.03
CA VAL A 146 0.21 7.48 19.00
C VAL A 146 -0.99 8.14 18.33
N TYR A 147 -2.14 7.47 18.40
CA TYR A 147 -3.43 8.03 18.04
C TYR A 147 -4.18 8.38 19.34
N GLU A 148 -4.13 9.64 19.75
CA GLU A 148 -4.77 10.10 21.00
C GLU A 148 -6.27 9.77 21.03
N LYS A 149 -6.94 9.89 19.88
CA LYS A 149 -8.31 9.46 19.66
C LYS A 149 -8.37 8.61 18.39
N GLY A 150 -8.97 7.43 18.51
CA GLY A 150 -9.29 6.58 17.36
C GLY A 150 -10.32 7.24 16.45
N HIS A 151 -10.28 6.93 15.17
CA HIS A 151 -11.26 7.42 14.20
C HIS A 151 -12.62 6.70 14.29
N TYR A 152 -12.68 5.53 14.95
CA TYR A 152 -13.91 4.82 15.28
C TYR A 152 -13.71 4.00 16.57
N PRO A 153 -13.61 4.65 17.76
CA PRO A 153 -13.28 3.97 19.01
C PRO A 153 -14.32 2.95 19.49
N GLU A 154 -15.58 3.10 19.09
CA GLU A 154 -16.68 2.18 19.36
C GLU A 154 -16.60 0.88 18.56
N TRP A 155 -15.65 0.75 17.61
CA TRP A 155 -15.51 -0.43 16.76
C TRP A 155 -15.49 -1.74 17.55
N ASP A 156 -16.50 -2.57 17.34
CA ASP A 156 -16.65 -3.91 17.89
C ASP A 156 -17.59 -4.77 17.01
N GLU A 157 -18.16 -5.84 17.56
CA GLU A 157 -19.07 -6.75 16.84
C GLU A 157 -20.46 -6.14 16.62
N ASP A 158 -20.92 -5.28 17.53
CA ASP A 158 -22.19 -4.55 17.40
C ASP A 158 -22.03 -3.30 16.51
N HIS A 159 -20.80 -2.83 16.34
CA HIS A 159 -20.42 -1.70 15.51
C HIS A 159 -19.38 -2.10 14.44
N PRO A 160 -19.73 -2.99 13.49
CA PRO A 160 -18.76 -3.52 12.54
C PRO A 160 -18.44 -2.51 11.42
N ILE A 161 -17.41 -2.80 10.61
CA ILE A 161 -16.92 -1.92 9.55
C ILE A 161 -16.96 -2.59 8.18
N HIS A 162 -17.26 -1.80 7.13
CA HIS A 162 -16.98 -2.16 5.74
C HIS A 162 -15.57 -1.70 5.33
N PHE A 163 -14.72 -2.62 4.88
CA PHE A 163 -13.42 -2.25 4.32
C PHE A 163 -13.41 -2.29 2.81
N VAL A 164 -12.76 -1.32 2.19
CA VAL A 164 -12.45 -1.29 0.75
C VAL A 164 -10.95 -1.17 0.57
N GLY A 165 -10.30 -2.26 0.21
CA GLY A 165 -8.85 -2.31 -0.03
C GLY A 165 -8.51 -2.19 -1.52
N HIS A 166 -7.70 -1.21 -1.89
CA HIS A 166 -7.13 -1.11 -3.23
C HIS A 166 -5.71 -1.71 -3.26
N SER A 167 -5.40 -2.51 -4.29
CA SER A 167 -4.06 -3.09 -4.47
C SER A 167 -3.62 -3.86 -3.21
N ALA A 168 -2.45 -3.58 -2.64
CA ALA A 168 -1.97 -4.22 -1.41
C ALA A 168 -2.86 -3.95 -0.18
N GLY A 169 -3.66 -2.88 -0.18
CA GLY A 169 -4.59 -2.57 0.89
C GLY A 169 -5.64 -3.67 1.11
N ALA A 170 -5.99 -4.42 0.06
CA ALA A 170 -6.89 -5.58 0.19
C ALA A 170 -6.27 -6.70 1.04
N GLN A 171 -4.95 -6.92 0.94
CA GLN A 171 -4.26 -7.91 1.76
C GLN A 171 -4.09 -7.41 3.20
N VAL A 172 -3.83 -6.11 3.40
CA VAL A 172 -3.77 -5.49 4.74
C VAL A 172 -5.05 -5.75 5.52
N VAL A 173 -6.21 -5.54 4.89
CA VAL A 173 -7.51 -5.77 5.53
C VAL A 173 -7.73 -7.24 5.88
N ARG A 174 -7.36 -8.18 4.99
CA ARG A 174 -7.46 -9.62 5.28
C ARG A 174 -6.56 -10.04 6.46
N VAL A 175 -5.35 -9.50 6.52
CA VAL A 175 -4.43 -9.75 7.64
C VAL A 175 -4.96 -9.14 8.94
N LEU A 176 -5.49 -7.92 8.90
CA LEU A 176 -6.16 -7.30 10.05
C LEU A 176 -7.32 -8.17 10.54
N GLN A 177 -8.18 -8.66 9.63
CA GLN A 177 -9.30 -9.51 10.02
C GLN A 177 -8.83 -10.80 10.70
N GLN A 178 -7.79 -11.44 10.15
CA GLN A 178 -7.20 -12.61 10.78
C GLN A 178 -6.63 -12.28 12.18
N MET A 179 -5.91 -11.16 12.33
CA MET A 179 -5.39 -10.70 13.62
C MET A 179 -6.49 -10.46 14.66
N LEU A 180 -7.66 -9.97 14.23
CA LEU A 180 -8.82 -9.81 15.12
C LEU A 180 -9.36 -11.16 15.57
N ALA A 181 -9.46 -12.14 14.66
CA ALA A 181 -9.87 -13.50 14.98
C ALA A 181 -8.90 -14.19 15.96
N ASP A 182 -7.60 -13.96 15.76
CA ASP A 182 -6.53 -14.54 16.57
C ASP A 182 -6.27 -13.77 17.88
N LYS A 183 -7.00 -12.68 18.12
CA LYS A 183 -6.86 -11.80 19.30
C LYS A 183 -5.44 -11.26 19.46
N ALA A 184 -4.82 -10.86 18.35
CA ALA A 184 -3.41 -10.47 18.30
C ALA A 184 -3.10 -9.11 18.96
N PHE A 185 -4.11 -8.35 19.39
CA PHE A 185 -3.97 -6.99 19.93
C PHE A 185 -4.03 -6.99 21.46
N LYS A 186 -2.88 -6.83 22.10
CA LYS A 186 -2.76 -6.83 23.57
C LYS A 186 -3.67 -5.77 24.19
N GLY A 187 -4.49 -6.20 25.16
CA GLY A 187 -5.47 -5.33 25.82
C GLY A 187 -6.83 -5.26 25.10
N TYR A 188 -6.99 -5.98 23.98
CA TYR A 188 -8.23 -6.11 23.22
C TYR A 188 -8.57 -7.59 22.98
N GLU A 189 -8.68 -8.35 24.07
CA GLU A 189 -8.87 -9.82 24.08
C GLU A 189 -10.27 -10.29 23.61
N ASN A 190 -11.19 -9.33 23.42
CA ASN A 190 -12.55 -9.54 22.92
C ASN A 190 -12.68 -9.29 21.40
N THR A 191 -11.56 -9.07 20.71
CA THR A 191 -11.56 -8.94 19.24
C THR A 191 -12.08 -10.22 18.58
N SER A 192 -12.75 -10.03 17.44
CA SER A 192 -13.37 -11.09 16.65
C SER A 192 -13.33 -10.72 15.17
N ALA A 193 -13.33 -11.72 14.29
CA ALA A 193 -13.48 -11.49 12.84
C ALA A 193 -14.78 -10.75 12.48
N ASN A 194 -15.81 -10.87 13.32
CA ASN A 194 -17.14 -10.28 13.12
C ASN A 194 -17.16 -8.76 13.29
N TRP A 195 -16.07 -8.17 13.79
CA TRP A 195 -15.86 -6.71 13.75
C TRP A 195 -15.75 -6.19 12.30
N VAL A 196 -15.61 -7.10 11.33
CA VAL A 196 -15.57 -6.81 9.90
C VAL A 196 -16.83 -7.34 9.21
N LEU A 197 -17.69 -6.43 8.75
CA LEU A 197 -18.92 -6.79 8.05
C LEU A 197 -18.67 -7.18 6.59
N SER A 198 -17.77 -6.46 5.90
CA SER A 198 -17.39 -6.82 4.53
C SER A 198 -15.99 -6.38 4.14
N ILE A 199 -15.38 -7.09 3.20
CA ILE A 199 -14.12 -6.73 2.56
C ILE A 199 -14.34 -6.65 1.04
N THR A 200 -14.21 -5.45 0.50
CA THR A 200 -14.19 -5.20 -0.94
C THR A 200 -12.77 -4.99 -1.43
N SER A 201 -12.34 -5.79 -2.40
CA SER A 201 -11.05 -5.68 -3.05
C SER A 201 -11.15 -5.00 -4.41
N LEU A 202 -10.39 -3.92 -4.60
CA LEU A 202 -10.21 -3.26 -5.89
C LEU A 202 -8.81 -3.54 -6.40
N SER A 203 -8.68 -4.38 -7.43
CA SER A 203 -7.39 -4.80 -7.99
C SER A 203 -6.41 -5.37 -6.95
N GLY A 204 -6.91 -6.15 -5.98
CA GLY A 204 -6.08 -6.77 -4.94
C GLY A 204 -5.09 -7.79 -5.49
N ALA A 205 -3.85 -7.75 -4.98
CA ALA A 205 -2.78 -8.66 -5.38
C ALA A 205 -2.72 -9.93 -4.51
N PHE A 206 -3.86 -10.60 -4.30
CA PHE A 206 -3.97 -11.72 -3.36
C PHE A 206 -3.01 -12.89 -3.62
N ASN A 207 -2.63 -13.13 -4.88
CA ASN A 207 -1.69 -14.18 -5.28
C ASN A 207 -0.30 -13.64 -5.64
N GLY A 208 0.01 -12.42 -5.18
CA GLY A 208 1.22 -11.69 -5.53
C GLY A 208 1.19 -11.12 -6.94
N THR A 209 2.28 -10.46 -7.33
CA THR A 209 2.47 -9.86 -8.64
C THR A 209 3.87 -10.09 -9.17
N THR A 210 3.97 -10.45 -10.44
CA THR A 210 5.26 -10.64 -11.15
C THR A 210 6.01 -9.33 -11.34
N ARG A 211 5.34 -8.19 -11.16
CA ARG A 211 5.94 -6.86 -11.20
C ARG A 211 7.10 -6.72 -10.21
N THR A 212 7.00 -7.34 -9.03
CA THR A 212 8.07 -7.32 -8.01
C THR A 212 9.42 -7.77 -8.58
N TYR A 213 9.42 -8.84 -9.37
CA TYR A 213 10.65 -9.39 -9.98
C TYR A 213 11.19 -8.55 -11.13
N LEU A 214 10.28 -7.92 -11.88
CA LEU A 214 10.61 -7.01 -12.98
C LEU A 214 11.22 -5.71 -12.46
N ASP A 215 10.72 -5.21 -11.32
CA ASP A 215 11.23 -4.00 -10.69
C ASP A 215 12.56 -4.23 -9.98
N GLY A 216 12.82 -5.43 -9.46
CA GLY A 216 14.16 -5.81 -9.00
C GLY A 216 14.26 -6.91 -7.94
N ILE A 217 13.18 -7.50 -7.46
CA ILE A 217 13.27 -8.64 -6.53
C ILE A 217 13.77 -9.90 -7.25
N GLN A 218 14.60 -10.67 -6.57
CA GLN A 218 15.08 -11.97 -7.04
C GLN A 218 13.99 -13.03 -6.86
N PRO A 219 13.58 -13.75 -7.93
CA PRO A 219 12.51 -14.74 -7.85
C PRO A 219 12.89 -15.97 -7.02
N GLU A 220 14.16 -16.21 -6.75
CA GLU A 220 14.68 -17.37 -6.01
C GLU A 220 14.25 -17.35 -4.54
N ASP A 221 14.34 -16.19 -3.88
CA ASP A 221 13.98 -16.03 -2.46
C ASP A 221 12.76 -15.12 -2.23
N GLY A 222 12.37 -14.31 -3.23
CA GLY A 222 11.30 -13.33 -3.11
C GLY A 222 11.59 -12.20 -2.11
N LYS A 223 12.87 -11.96 -1.78
CA LYS A 223 13.30 -10.96 -0.79
C LYS A 223 14.50 -10.14 -1.26
N SER A 224 15.52 -10.79 -1.80
CA SER A 224 16.76 -10.11 -2.20
C SER A 224 16.55 -9.23 -3.42
N LEU A 225 17.25 -8.09 -3.47
CA LEU A 225 17.21 -7.18 -4.61
C LEU A 225 18.33 -7.51 -5.59
N LYS A 226 18.07 -7.31 -6.89
CA LYS A 226 19.08 -7.31 -7.94
C LYS A 226 20.03 -6.12 -7.73
N PRO A 227 21.36 -6.32 -7.87
CA PRO A 227 22.35 -5.25 -7.66
C PRO A 227 22.13 -4.01 -8.52
N ILE A 228 21.64 -4.20 -9.76
CA ILE A 228 21.33 -3.14 -10.72
C ILE A 228 19.88 -3.31 -11.14
N SER A 229 19.00 -2.45 -10.64
CA SER A 229 17.57 -2.47 -10.94
C SER A 229 16.90 -1.15 -10.58
N LEU A 230 15.69 -0.91 -11.10
CA LEU A 230 14.90 0.27 -10.76
C LEU A 230 14.63 0.31 -9.26
N LEU A 231 14.29 -0.84 -8.69
CA LEU A 231 13.99 -0.95 -7.27
C LEU A 231 15.20 -0.64 -6.39
N GLN A 232 16.41 -0.99 -6.81
CA GLN A 232 17.63 -0.61 -6.08
C GLN A 232 17.82 0.91 -6.03
N LEU A 233 17.52 1.62 -7.11
CA LEU A 233 17.57 3.09 -7.14
C LEU A 233 16.49 3.71 -6.24
N CYS A 234 15.26 3.18 -6.30
CA CYS A 234 14.18 3.59 -5.40
C CYS A 234 14.54 3.34 -3.93
N ARG A 235 15.10 2.17 -3.61
CA ARG A 235 15.58 1.83 -2.26
C ARG A 235 16.58 2.85 -1.74
N ILE A 236 17.58 3.22 -2.53
CA ILE A 236 18.57 4.25 -2.14
C ILE A 236 17.85 5.58 -1.87
N GLY A 237 16.93 5.99 -2.74
CA GLY A 237 16.15 7.22 -2.57
C GLY A 237 15.34 7.23 -1.27
N VAL A 238 14.67 6.13 -0.95
CA VAL A 238 13.88 5.98 0.28
C VAL A 238 14.77 6.00 1.53
N ILE A 239 15.91 5.29 1.52
CA ILE A 239 16.87 5.33 2.63
C ILE A 239 17.36 6.76 2.88
N LEU A 240 17.73 7.48 1.81
CA LEU A 240 18.18 8.87 1.93
C LEU A 240 17.05 9.78 2.45
N TYR A 241 15.84 9.62 1.94
CA TYR A 241 14.66 10.35 2.37
C TYR A 241 14.43 10.21 3.89
N ASP A 242 14.41 8.97 4.39
CA ASP A 242 14.19 8.71 5.82
C ASP A 242 15.38 9.14 6.68
N TRP A 243 16.60 9.04 6.15
CA TRP A 243 17.79 9.50 6.84
C TRP A 243 17.85 11.03 6.98
N PHE A 244 17.48 11.78 5.95
CA PHE A 244 17.42 13.24 6.04
C PHE A 244 16.34 13.72 7.01
N ASP A 245 15.25 12.97 7.17
CA ASP A 245 14.20 13.19 8.18
C ASP A 245 13.63 14.62 8.17
N ILE A 246 13.34 15.12 6.96
CA ILE A 246 12.81 16.47 6.75
C ILE A 246 11.34 16.49 7.17
N GLN A 247 11.05 17.10 8.32
CA GLN A 247 9.75 17.03 8.98
C GLN A 247 8.57 17.50 8.11
N TRP A 248 8.69 18.64 7.43
CA TRP A 248 7.61 19.12 6.56
C TRP A 248 7.35 18.18 5.38
N LEU A 249 8.39 17.53 4.86
CA LEU A 249 8.28 16.62 3.74
C LEU A 249 7.63 15.29 4.18
N LYS A 250 7.97 14.78 5.37
CA LYS A 250 7.30 13.64 6.01
C LYS A 250 5.85 13.93 6.37
N ALA A 251 5.56 15.15 6.81
CA ALA A 251 4.19 15.59 7.03
C ALA A 251 3.40 15.67 5.71
N TYR A 252 4.07 15.97 4.59
CA TYR A 252 3.43 16.03 3.28
C TYR A 252 3.14 14.64 2.69
N TYR A 253 4.12 13.74 2.74
CA TYR A 253 3.99 12.35 2.30
C TYR A 253 5.04 11.47 2.97
N ASN A 254 4.63 10.37 3.62
CA ASN A 254 5.51 9.51 4.39
C ASN A 254 5.59 8.09 3.79
N PHE A 255 6.80 7.50 3.74
CA PHE A 255 6.99 6.10 3.35
C PHE A 255 6.60 5.11 4.45
N GLY A 256 6.56 5.57 5.71
CA GLY A 256 6.06 4.82 6.87
C GLY A 256 7.12 4.13 7.72
N PHE A 257 8.42 4.33 7.46
CA PHE A 257 9.50 3.63 8.17
C PHE A 257 9.93 4.29 9.49
N ASP A 258 9.07 5.10 10.11
CA ASP A 258 9.42 5.84 11.32
C ASP A 258 9.81 4.89 12.48
N HIS A 259 9.18 3.72 12.59
CA HIS A 259 9.49 2.71 13.61
C HIS A 259 10.87 2.05 13.42
N PHE A 260 11.48 2.13 12.23
CA PHE A 260 12.87 1.72 12.00
C PHE A 260 13.90 2.75 12.48
N ASN A 261 13.47 3.96 12.89
CA ASN A 261 14.34 4.99 13.48
C ASN A 261 15.57 5.35 12.63
N MET A 262 15.43 5.42 11.30
CA MET A 262 16.57 5.58 10.38
C MET A 262 17.11 7.02 10.24
N SER A 263 16.62 7.97 11.03
CA SER A 263 17.00 9.38 10.87
C SER A 263 18.48 9.62 11.18
N ARG A 264 19.08 10.64 10.56
CA ARG A 264 20.48 11.04 10.75
C ARG A 264 20.83 11.24 12.22
N LYS A 265 19.90 11.78 13.01
CA LYS A 265 20.08 12.00 14.46
C LYS A 265 20.19 10.70 15.24
N LYS A 266 19.54 9.63 14.77
CA LYS A 266 19.49 8.32 15.45
C LYS A 266 20.64 7.42 15.04
N ILE A 267 20.92 7.30 13.74
CA ILE A 267 21.87 6.29 13.23
C ILE A 267 23.17 6.88 12.66
N GLY A 268 23.25 8.20 12.45
CA GLY A 268 24.43 8.87 11.89
C GLY A 268 24.81 8.41 10.48
N ILE A 269 26.03 8.76 10.04
CA ILE A 269 26.53 8.42 8.68
C ILE A 269 26.85 6.92 8.57
N TRP A 270 27.40 6.31 9.63
CA TRP A 270 27.73 4.88 9.62
C TRP A 270 26.47 4.01 9.56
N GLY A 271 25.40 4.41 10.25
CA GLY A 271 24.10 3.74 10.12
C GLY A 271 23.53 3.83 8.71
N LEU A 272 23.68 4.99 8.04
CA LEU A 272 23.31 5.13 6.62
C LEU A 272 24.07 4.13 5.75
N VAL A 273 25.39 4.00 5.95
CA VAL A 273 26.21 3.02 5.22
C VAL A 273 25.70 1.60 5.49
N CYS A 274 25.40 1.24 6.74
CA CYS A 274 24.82 -0.06 7.08
C CYS A 274 23.48 -0.32 6.36
N CYS A 275 22.58 0.68 6.33
CA CYS A 275 21.31 0.59 5.60
C CYS A 275 21.51 0.42 4.10
N LEU A 276 22.44 1.18 3.48
CA LEU A 276 22.77 1.07 2.06
C LEU A 276 23.41 -0.27 1.69
N MET A 277 24.23 -0.82 2.58
CA MET A 277 24.81 -2.18 2.45
C MET A 277 23.80 -3.30 2.72
N GLY A 278 22.58 -3.00 3.16
CA GLY A 278 21.55 -4.00 3.46
C GLY A 278 21.81 -4.78 4.75
N LYS A 279 22.55 -4.19 5.71
CA LYS A 279 22.81 -4.79 7.03
C LYS A 279 21.77 -4.41 8.09
N SER A 280 20.99 -3.36 7.84
CA SER A 280 19.99 -2.82 8.78
C SER A 280 18.84 -2.13 8.04
N GLY A 281 17.71 -1.98 8.73
CA GLY A 281 16.51 -1.33 8.21
C GLY A 281 15.56 -2.28 7.46
N PRO A 282 14.45 -1.75 6.92
CA PRO A 282 13.33 -2.56 6.40
C PRO A 282 13.75 -3.47 5.25
N PHE A 283 14.66 -2.99 4.39
CA PHE A 283 15.15 -3.75 3.24
C PHE A 283 16.05 -4.92 3.63
N ALA A 284 16.67 -4.90 4.82
CA ALA A 284 17.53 -5.97 5.31
C ALA A 284 16.72 -7.10 5.95
N SER A 285 15.69 -6.76 6.74
CA SER A 285 14.78 -7.74 7.32
C SER A 285 13.81 -8.35 6.30
N GLY A 286 13.52 -7.61 5.22
CA GLY A 286 12.45 -7.94 4.29
C GLY A 286 11.07 -7.54 4.82
N ASP A 287 11.03 -6.73 5.88
CA ASP A 287 9.80 -6.23 6.49
C ASP A 287 9.39 -4.89 5.85
N TRP A 288 8.88 -5.03 4.63
CA TRP A 288 8.34 -3.95 3.81
C TRP A 288 7.43 -4.56 2.74
N ILE A 289 6.69 -3.72 2.03
CA ILE A 289 5.53 -4.18 1.25
C ILE A 289 5.87 -5.14 0.09
N LEU A 290 7.04 -5.00 -0.57
CA LEU A 290 7.27 -5.74 -1.82
C LEU A 290 7.53 -7.25 -1.63
N PRO A 291 8.32 -7.70 -0.63
CA PRO A 291 8.41 -9.11 -0.28
C PRO A 291 7.05 -9.79 -0.11
N ASP A 292 6.09 -9.14 0.53
CA ASP A 292 4.73 -9.65 0.73
C ASP A 292 3.93 -9.76 -0.59
N LEU A 293 4.23 -8.87 -1.55
CA LEU A 293 3.62 -8.84 -2.88
C LEU A 293 4.29 -9.77 -3.90
N THR A 294 5.36 -10.46 -3.55
CA THR A 294 5.89 -11.56 -4.37
C THR A 294 4.92 -12.74 -4.36
N ILE A 295 5.01 -13.63 -5.36
CA ILE A 295 4.19 -14.85 -5.39
C ILE A 295 4.47 -15.69 -4.13
N GLN A 296 5.73 -15.86 -3.74
CA GLN A 296 6.11 -16.62 -2.55
C GLN A 296 5.64 -15.95 -1.26
N GLY A 297 5.80 -14.63 -1.16
CA GLY A 297 5.32 -13.85 0.00
C GLY A 297 3.81 -13.95 0.16
N SER A 298 3.07 -13.78 -0.93
CA SER A 298 1.62 -13.89 -0.91
C SER A 298 1.14 -15.32 -0.62
N ILE A 299 1.85 -16.36 -1.07
CA ILE A 299 1.56 -17.75 -0.67
C ILE A 299 1.75 -17.94 0.84
N ARG A 300 2.88 -17.48 1.40
CA ARG A 300 3.14 -17.55 2.85
C ARG A 300 2.10 -16.77 3.65
N LEU A 301 1.69 -15.61 3.16
CA LEU A 301 0.62 -14.83 3.78
C LEU A 301 -0.70 -15.61 3.73
N ASN A 302 -1.06 -16.13 2.55
CA ASN A 302 -2.29 -16.88 2.31
C ASN A 302 -2.39 -18.17 3.15
N SER A 303 -1.28 -18.80 3.53
CA SER A 303 -1.31 -20.01 4.37
C SER A 303 -1.73 -19.78 5.81
N HIS A 304 -1.73 -18.51 6.27
CA HIS A 304 -2.10 -18.14 7.63
C HIS A 304 -3.41 -17.34 7.71
N ILE A 305 -4.06 -17.06 6.57
CA ILE A 305 -5.30 -16.29 6.53
C ILE A 305 -6.44 -17.12 5.96
N GLN A 306 -7.60 -17.01 6.58
CA GLN A 306 -8.82 -17.65 6.10
C GLN A 306 -9.90 -16.62 5.73
N THR A 307 -11.00 -17.10 5.18
CA THR A 307 -12.26 -16.34 5.06
C THR A 307 -13.16 -16.71 6.22
N PHE A 308 -13.98 -15.77 6.67
CA PHE A 308 -14.90 -15.96 7.80
C PHE A 308 -16.35 -15.99 7.28
N PRO A 309 -17.19 -16.92 7.78
CA PRO A 309 -18.53 -17.16 7.25
C PRO A 309 -19.48 -15.96 7.39
N ASP A 310 -19.30 -15.15 8.43
CA ASP A 310 -20.16 -14.01 8.73
C ASP A 310 -19.68 -12.69 8.08
N THR A 311 -18.72 -12.77 7.15
CA THR A 311 -18.16 -11.61 6.43
C THR A 311 -18.44 -11.70 4.93
N TYR A 312 -18.91 -10.61 4.33
CA TYR A 312 -19.08 -10.52 2.89
C TYR A 312 -17.77 -10.17 2.18
N TYR A 313 -17.38 -10.95 1.16
CA TYR A 313 -16.18 -10.70 0.36
C TYR A 313 -16.53 -10.34 -1.09
N PHE A 314 -16.05 -9.18 -1.54
CA PHE A 314 -16.21 -8.72 -2.93
C PHE A 314 -14.83 -8.54 -3.57
N SER A 315 -14.68 -8.92 -4.84
CA SER A 315 -13.41 -8.73 -5.56
C SER A 315 -13.63 -8.23 -6.98
N TYR A 316 -13.07 -7.06 -7.27
CA TYR A 316 -13.09 -6.43 -8.57
C TYR A 316 -11.70 -6.49 -9.19
N ALA A 317 -11.55 -7.35 -10.19
CA ALA A 317 -10.32 -7.44 -10.98
C ALA A 317 -10.33 -6.41 -12.12
N THR A 318 -9.20 -5.75 -12.34
CA THR A 318 -9.01 -4.83 -13.47
C THR A 318 -8.14 -5.46 -14.55
N LYS A 319 -8.45 -5.18 -15.82
CA LYS A 319 -7.72 -5.70 -16.98
C LYS A 319 -7.49 -4.59 -18.00
N ARG A 320 -6.21 -4.38 -18.36
CA ARG A 320 -5.78 -3.47 -19.44
C ARG A 320 -4.87 -4.16 -20.45
N THR A 321 -5.15 -5.42 -20.72
CA THR A 321 -4.49 -6.23 -21.75
C THR A 321 -5.52 -6.87 -22.67
N ARG A 322 -5.10 -7.19 -23.90
CA ARG A 322 -5.91 -7.90 -24.90
C ARG A 322 -5.11 -9.07 -25.46
N LYS A 323 -5.81 -10.10 -25.94
CA LYS A 323 -5.18 -11.28 -26.53
C LYS A 323 -5.29 -11.19 -28.05
N ILE A 324 -4.16 -11.19 -28.76
CA ILE A 324 -4.09 -11.20 -30.22
C ILE A 324 -3.31 -12.44 -30.64
N MET A 325 -3.92 -13.33 -31.43
CA MET A 325 -3.29 -14.55 -31.94
C MET A 325 -2.61 -15.40 -30.83
N GLY A 326 -3.26 -15.52 -29.67
CA GLY A 326 -2.70 -16.28 -28.53
C GLY A 326 -1.76 -15.48 -27.62
N ILE A 327 -1.28 -14.31 -28.04
CA ILE A 327 -0.31 -13.48 -27.31
C ILE A 327 -1.05 -12.40 -26.52
N THR A 328 -0.74 -12.27 -25.23
CA THR A 328 -1.23 -11.18 -24.39
C THR A 328 -0.40 -9.93 -24.65
N ILE A 329 -1.07 -8.81 -24.97
CA ILE A 329 -0.43 -7.52 -25.19
C ILE A 329 -1.17 -6.39 -24.46
N PRO A 330 -0.52 -5.25 -24.20
CA PRO A 330 -1.17 -4.05 -23.69
C PRO A 330 -2.41 -3.63 -24.52
N SER A 331 -3.50 -3.18 -23.88
CA SER A 331 -4.75 -2.82 -24.58
C SER A 331 -4.62 -1.60 -25.49
N GLY A 332 -3.63 -0.73 -25.25
CA GLY A 332 -3.29 0.43 -26.08
C GLY A 332 -2.47 1.46 -25.30
N LEU A 333 -1.71 2.30 -26.01
CA LEU A 333 -0.85 3.35 -25.43
C LEU A 333 -1.64 4.40 -24.64
N LEU A 334 -2.82 4.80 -25.13
CA LEU A 334 -3.67 5.81 -24.48
C LEU A 334 -4.44 5.27 -23.26
N GLY A 335 -4.54 3.94 -23.11
CA GLY A 335 -5.34 3.31 -22.04
C GLY A 335 -4.53 2.94 -20.80
N ILE A 336 -3.20 2.97 -20.88
CA ILE A 336 -2.30 2.56 -19.81
C ILE A 336 -1.45 3.76 -19.43
N HIS A 337 -1.38 4.04 -18.13
CA HIS A 337 -0.56 5.12 -17.62
C HIS A 337 0.91 4.92 -18.04
N PRO A 338 1.61 5.97 -18.53
CA PRO A 338 2.98 5.83 -19.06
C PRO A 338 3.95 5.12 -18.11
N LEU A 339 3.85 5.41 -16.80
CA LEU A 339 4.65 4.75 -15.75
C LEU A 339 4.50 3.21 -15.72
N LEU A 340 3.35 2.70 -16.17
CA LEU A 340 3.04 1.27 -16.13
C LEU A 340 3.31 0.57 -17.47
N PHE A 341 3.48 1.31 -18.56
CA PHE A 341 3.44 0.73 -19.91
C PHE A 341 4.53 -0.34 -20.14
N ILE A 342 5.79 -0.02 -19.81
CA ILE A 342 6.92 -0.96 -19.92
C ILE A 342 6.68 -2.21 -19.05
N ARG A 343 6.18 -2.01 -17.82
CA ARG A 343 5.89 -3.12 -16.90
C ARG A 343 4.74 -3.99 -17.38
N VAL A 344 3.66 -3.41 -17.92
CA VAL A 344 2.56 -4.19 -18.49
C VAL A 344 3.03 -5.07 -19.65
N LEU A 345 3.90 -4.53 -20.52
CA LEU A 345 4.50 -5.30 -21.61
C LEU A 345 5.32 -6.49 -21.07
N GLN A 346 6.22 -6.23 -20.13
CA GLN A 346 7.07 -7.26 -19.52
C GLN A 346 6.25 -8.31 -18.75
N MET A 347 5.23 -7.90 -17.98
CA MET A 347 4.33 -8.82 -17.27
C MET A 347 3.56 -9.72 -18.24
N SER A 348 3.19 -9.20 -19.43
CA SER A 348 2.47 -9.99 -20.45
C SER A 348 3.33 -11.08 -21.08
N GLN A 349 4.66 -10.95 -20.99
CA GLN A 349 5.65 -11.90 -21.54
C GLN A 349 6.30 -12.76 -20.45
N TRP A 350 6.02 -12.48 -19.18
CA TRP A 350 6.68 -13.12 -18.07
C TRP A 350 6.35 -14.61 -17.99
N ARG A 351 7.38 -15.41 -17.74
CA ARG A 351 7.27 -16.84 -17.43
C ARG A 351 8.04 -17.11 -16.15
N TYR A 352 7.51 -18.02 -15.33
CA TYR A 352 8.21 -18.45 -14.13
C TYR A 352 9.55 -19.10 -14.54
N PRO A 353 10.70 -18.76 -13.91
CA PRO A 353 11.98 -19.36 -14.25
C PRO A 353 11.92 -20.89 -14.10
N SER A 354 12.38 -21.64 -15.10
CA SER A 354 12.37 -23.11 -15.08
C SER A 354 13.20 -23.71 -13.95
N ASP A 355 14.21 -22.97 -13.49
CA ASP A 355 15.24 -23.46 -12.57
C ASP A 355 14.98 -22.99 -11.12
N ALA A 356 13.94 -22.16 -10.90
CA ALA A 356 13.53 -21.74 -9.57
C ALA A 356 12.59 -22.79 -8.98
N LEU A 357 12.92 -23.30 -7.78
CA LEU A 357 12.11 -24.28 -7.08
C LEU A 357 10.85 -23.60 -6.53
N LEU A 358 9.70 -23.83 -7.17
CA LEU A 358 8.40 -23.45 -6.61
C LEU A 358 8.10 -24.47 -5.50
N LEU A 359 8.46 -24.13 -4.27
CA LEU A 359 8.47 -25.08 -3.14
C LEU A 359 7.08 -25.58 -2.71
N ILE A 360 5.98 -25.18 -3.36
CA ILE A 360 4.63 -25.64 -3.01
C ILE A 360 3.76 -25.74 -4.27
N LYS A 361 3.31 -26.97 -4.60
CA LYS A 361 2.13 -27.19 -5.45
C LYS A 361 0.90 -26.67 -4.70
N VAL A 362 0.51 -25.41 -4.92
CA VAL A 362 -0.77 -24.89 -4.44
C VAL A 362 -1.85 -25.31 -5.44
N THR A 363 -2.44 -26.48 -5.22
CA THR A 363 -3.77 -26.81 -5.72
C THR A 363 -4.78 -25.91 -5.01
N GLY A 364 -5.30 -24.88 -5.69
CA GLY A 364 -6.50 -24.17 -5.21
C GLY A 364 -6.61 -22.68 -5.54
N MET A 365 -5.50 -21.94 -5.73
CA MET A 365 -5.56 -20.52 -6.06
C MET A 365 -4.72 -20.23 -7.31
N LYS A 366 -5.40 -19.89 -8.41
CA LYS A 366 -4.76 -19.64 -9.71
C LYS A 366 -3.81 -18.44 -9.61
N ILE A 367 -2.51 -18.71 -9.62
CA ILE A 367 -1.45 -17.73 -9.88
C ILE A 367 -1.40 -17.53 -11.40
N GLY A 368 -1.64 -16.31 -11.87
CA GLY A 368 -1.46 -15.96 -13.28
C GLY A 368 -2.51 -16.55 -14.22
N GLY A 369 -3.71 -15.98 -14.18
CA GLY A 369 -4.72 -16.22 -15.20
C GLY A 369 -5.67 -15.06 -15.22
N THR A 370 -5.91 -14.51 -16.40
CA THR A 370 -7.08 -13.69 -16.69
C THR A 370 -8.28 -14.29 -15.96
N MET A 371 -9.09 -13.47 -15.28
CA MET A 371 -10.47 -13.85 -14.99
C MET A 371 -11.10 -14.20 -16.34
N MET A 372 -11.02 -15.48 -16.71
CA MET A 372 -11.90 -16.08 -17.68
C MET A 372 -13.23 -16.14 -16.94
N GLU A 373 -14.22 -15.49 -17.55
CA GLU A 373 -15.64 -15.65 -17.27
C GLU A 373 -15.91 -17.07 -16.81
N HIS A 374 -16.28 -17.22 -15.54
CA HIS A 374 -17.38 -18.04 -15.09
C HIS A 374 -17.58 -17.68 -13.63
N SER A 375 -18.59 -16.84 -13.41
CA SER A 375 -19.30 -16.72 -12.15
C SER A 375 -19.76 -18.12 -11.72
N THR A 376 -19.08 -18.68 -10.74
CA THR A 376 -19.65 -19.71 -9.87
C THR A 376 -19.45 -19.23 -8.43
N PRO A 377 -20.54 -19.03 -7.68
CA PRO A 377 -20.44 -18.63 -6.28
C PRO A 377 -19.91 -19.83 -5.50
N TYR A 378 -18.84 -19.63 -4.74
CA TYR A 378 -18.47 -20.57 -3.69
C TYR A 378 -18.98 -19.96 -2.38
N LEU A 379 -19.96 -20.67 -1.81
CA LEU A 379 -20.54 -20.48 -0.48
C LEU A 379 -19.46 -20.48 0.61
#